data_AF-Q52VM7-F1
#
_entry.id   AF-Q52VM7-F1
#
_cell.length_a   1.000
_cell.length_b   1.000
_cell.length_c   1.000
_cell.angle_alpha   90.00
_cell.angle_beta   90.00
_cell.angle_gamma   90.00
#
_symmetry.space_group_name_H-M   'P 1'
#
loop_
_entity.id
_entity.type
_entity.pdbx_description
1 polymer ?
#
loop_
_entity_poly.entity_id
_entity_poly.type
_entity_poly.pdbx_seq_one_letter_code
_entity_poly.pdbx_strand_id
1 'polypeptide(L)' 'MSRSKYKGPFFKVNLLKKKWMKITNKNLTILPEYSNHSVSVYNGKIFINLEINDKMIGFKFGEFINTRKKHIYIKKK' A
#
# COMPACT_ATOMS: atom_id res chain seq x y z
N MET A 1 6.26 -6.62 -11.07
CA MET A 1 6.15 -8.06 -11.41
C MET A 1 4.79 -8.57 -10.97
N SER A 2 4.02 -9.13 -11.91
CA SER A 2 2.72 -9.75 -11.65
C SER A 2 2.89 -11.18 -11.12
N ARG A 3 1.97 -11.63 -10.26
CA ARG A 3 1.91 -13.01 -9.77
C ARG A 3 1.25 -13.89 -10.83
N SER A 4 1.58 -15.17 -10.86
CA SER A 4 0.95 -16.15 -11.76
C SER A 4 -0.57 -16.22 -11.54
N LYS A 5 -1.34 -16.13 -12.63
CA LYS A 5 -2.82 -16.01 -12.61
C LYS A 5 -3.53 -17.11 -11.81
N TYR A 6 -3.06 -18.37 -11.92
CA TYR A 6 -3.68 -19.52 -11.23
C TYR A 6 -3.62 -19.45 -9.70
N LYS A 7 -2.72 -18.63 -9.12
CA LYS A 7 -2.55 -18.51 -7.66
C LYS A 7 -3.41 -17.42 -7.03
N GLY A 8 -4.15 -16.66 -7.84
CA GLY A 8 -4.91 -15.51 -7.39
C GLY A 8 -4.06 -14.35 -6.83
N PRO A 9 -4.72 -13.27 -6.38
CA PRO A 9 -4.07 -12.13 -5.74
C PRO A 9 -3.43 -12.52 -4.39
N PHE A 10 -2.40 -11.78 -3.98
CA PHE A 10 -1.73 -12.03 -2.70
C PHE A 10 -2.27 -11.07 -1.63
N PHE A 11 -3.01 -11.62 -0.67
CA PHE A 11 -3.71 -10.83 0.34
C PHE A 11 -3.67 -11.45 1.74
N LYS A 12 -4.14 -10.69 2.74
CA LYS A 12 -4.16 -11.11 4.15
C LYS A 12 -5.59 -11.10 4.68
N VAL A 13 -6.10 -12.29 4.99
CA VAL A 13 -7.51 -12.52 5.39
C VAL A 13 -7.93 -11.73 6.64
N ASN A 14 -7.06 -11.63 7.65
CA ASN A 14 -7.44 -11.04 8.95
C ASN A 14 -7.32 -9.51 9.04
N LEU A 15 -7.18 -8.81 7.92
CA LEU A 15 -6.93 -7.36 7.94
C LEU A 15 -8.22 -6.53 8.14
N LEU A 16 -9.34 -6.96 7.56
CA LEU A 16 -10.64 -6.25 7.61
C LEU A 16 -11.32 -6.29 8.98
N LYS A 17 -10.98 -7.26 9.83
CA LYS A 17 -11.58 -7.39 11.18
C LYS A 17 -11.12 -6.30 12.15
N LYS A 18 -10.10 -5.51 11.79
CA LYS A 18 -9.51 -4.49 12.66
C LYS A 18 -10.11 -3.13 12.34
N LYS A 19 -10.64 -2.45 13.37
CA LYS A 19 -11.08 -1.05 13.30
C LYS A 19 -9.99 -0.10 12.79
N TRP A 20 -8.72 -0.41 13.08
CA TRP A 20 -7.57 0.31 12.54
C TRP A 20 -6.68 -0.64 11.72
N MET A 21 -6.68 -0.46 10.41
CA MET A 21 -5.88 -1.28 9.50
C MET A 21 -4.44 -0.79 9.43
N LYS A 22 -3.55 -1.41 10.20
CA LYS A 22 -2.09 -1.20 10.08
C LYS A 22 -1.49 -2.25 9.15
N ILE A 23 -0.86 -1.79 8.07
CA ILE A 23 -0.19 -2.63 7.08
C ILE A 23 1.32 -2.39 7.16
N THR A 24 2.06 -3.45 7.50
CA THR A 24 3.53 -3.46 7.39
C THR A 24 4.00 -4.07 6.07
N ASN A 25 3.23 -5.02 5.52
CA ASN A 25 3.55 -5.70 4.27
C ASN A 25 3.02 -4.91 3.06
N LYS A 26 3.94 -4.22 2.37
CA LYS A 26 3.64 -3.40 1.19
C LYS A 26 3.28 -4.20 -0.07
N ASN A 27 3.52 -5.50 -0.10
CA ASN A 27 3.28 -6.34 -1.29
C ASN A 27 1.83 -6.85 -1.39
N LEU A 28 0.99 -6.57 -0.39
CA LEU A 28 -0.42 -6.93 -0.40
C LEU A 28 -1.15 -6.20 -1.52
N THR A 29 -2.01 -6.93 -2.23
CA THR A 29 -2.91 -6.36 -3.25
C THR A 29 -4.12 -5.71 -2.61
N ILE A 30 -4.56 -4.59 -3.17
CA ILE A 30 -5.79 -3.91 -2.77
C ILE A 30 -6.98 -4.66 -3.39
N LEU A 31 -7.77 -5.31 -2.53
CA LEU A 31 -9.05 -5.91 -2.89
C LEU A 31 -10.16 -4.85 -2.96
N PRO A 32 -11.25 -5.14 -3.71
CA PRO A 32 -12.45 -4.31 -3.72
C PRO A 32 -13.02 -4.03 -2.32
N GLU A 33 -12.90 -5.00 -1.40
CA GLU A 33 -13.37 -4.88 -0.01
C GLU A 33 -12.71 -3.72 0.78
N TYR A 34 -11.55 -3.24 0.32
CA TYR A 34 -10.85 -2.13 0.96
C TYR A 34 -11.26 -0.75 0.41
N SER A 35 -12.16 -0.67 -0.57
CA SER A 35 -12.65 0.62 -1.10
C SER A 35 -13.20 1.49 0.03
N ASN A 36 -12.90 2.79 -0.01
CA ASN A 36 -13.37 3.79 0.96
C ASN A 36 -12.91 3.56 2.42
N HIS A 37 -11.91 2.71 2.64
CA HIS A 37 -11.30 2.54 3.95
C HIS A 37 -10.00 3.35 4.08
N SER A 38 -9.77 3.90 5.27
CA SER A 38 -8.48 4.50 5.65
C SER A 38 -7.53 3.44 6.19
N VAL A 39 -6.33 3.38 5.62
CA VAL A 39 -5.33 2.38 5.96
C VAL A 39 -4.00 3.05 6.30
N SER A 40 -3.36 2.63 7.39
CA SER A 40 -2.03 3.10 7.76
C SER A 40 -0.97 2.11 7.26
N VAL A 41 -0.15 2.52 6.30
CA VAL A 41 0.84 1.66 5.67
C VAL A 41 2.26 2.09 6.02
N TYR A 42 3.12 1.13 6.33
CA TYR A 42 4.49 1.38 6.78
C TYR A 42 5.45 1.67 5.62
N ASN A 43 6.03 2.87 5.63
CA ASN A 43 6.96 3.29 4.61
C ASN A 43 8.40 2.76 4.82
N GLY A 44 8.74 2.34 6.04
CA GLY A 44 10.12 1.96 6.42
C GLY A 44 10.67 2.78 7.59
N LYS A 45 9.97 3.86 7.96
CA LYS A 45 10.25 4.67 9.15
C LYS A 45 8.97 5.02 9.92
N ILE A 46 7.93 5.44 9.19
CA ILE A 46 6.67 5.93 9.76
C ILE A 46 5.50 5.24 9.02
N PHE A 47 4.35 5.17 9.69
CA PHE A 47 3.08 4.80 9.06
C PHE A 47 2.43 6.01 8.40
N ILE A 48 2.11 5.88 7.12
CA ILE A 48 1.42 6.92 6.34
C ILE A 48 -0.04 6.48 6.22
N ASN A 49 -0.96 7.40 6.50
CA ASN A 49 -2.39 7.16 6.30
C ASN A 49 -2.73 7.38 4.82
N LEU A 50 -3.45 6.42 4.27
CA LEU A 50 -3.86 6.40 2.88
C LEU A 50 -5.35 6.05 2.81
N GLU A 51 -6.11 6.86 2.10
CA GLU A 51 -7.51 6.60 1.77
C GLU A 51 -7.56 5.86 0.43
N ILE A 52 -8.31 4.76 0.38
CA ILE A 52 -8.36 3.88 -0.79
C ILE A 52 -9.54 4.25 -1.67
N ASN A 53 -9.24 4.61 -2.92
CA ASN A 53 -10.22 4.83 -3.98
C ASN A 53 -10.37 3.58 -4.86
N ASP A 54 -11.49 3.44 -5.56
CA ASP A 54 -11.77 2.29 -6.43
C ASP A 54 -10.75 2.12 -7.57
N LYS A 55 -10.15 3.23 -8.03
CA LYS A 55 -9.09 3.21 -9.05
C LYS A 55 -7.81 2.52 -8.58
N MET A 56 -7.67 2.26 -7.27
CA MET A 56 -6.50 1.63 -6.66
C MET A 56 -6.65 0.10 -6.55
N ILE A 57 -7.82 -0.45 -6.88
CA ILE A 57 -8.08 -1.89 -6.85
C ILE A 57 -7.15 -2.61 -7.84
N GLY A 58 -6.54 -3.71 -7.38
CA GLY A 58 -5.59 -4.51 -8.17
C GLY A 58 -4.14 -4.06 -8.07
N PHE A 59 -3.87 -2.84 -7.60
CA PHE A 59 -2.54 -2.35 -7.28
C PHE A 59 -2.06 -2.84 -5.91
N LYS A 60 -0.78 -2.62 -5.61
CA LYS A 60 -0.20 -2.95 -4.30
C LYS A 60 -0.14 -1.72 -3.42
N PHE A 61 -0.29 -1.91 -2.11
CA PHE A 61 -0.19 -0.82 -1.13
C PHE A 61 1.14 -0.06 -1.21
N GLY A 62 2.23 -0.75 -1.54
CA GLY A 62 3.55 -0.14 -1.68
C GLY A 62 3.71 0.83 -2.84
N GLU A 63 2.84 0.80 -3.85
CA GLU A 63 2.96 1.65 -5.04
C GLU A 63 2.57 3.10 -4.75
N PHE A 64 1.77 3.31 -3.71
CA PHE A 64 1.28 4.62 -3.32
C PHE A 64 2.16 5.32 -2.27
N ILE A 65 3.29 4.71 -1.90
CA ILE A 65 4.09 5.14 -0.75
C ILE A 65 5.58 5.19 -1.10
N ASN A 66 6.15 6.39 -0.98
CA ASN A 66 7.54 6.65 -1.33
C ASN A 66 8.51 6.31 -0.20
N THR A 67 9.27 5.22 -0.36
CA THR A 67 10.25 4.74 0.63
C THR A 67 11.48 5.61 0.81
N ARG A 68 11.87 6.36 -0.21
CA ARG A 68 13.01 7.27 -0.18
C ARG A 68 12.55 8.69 -0.47
N LYS A 69 13.25 9.66 0.10
CA LYS A 69 13.09 11.06 -0.29
C LYS A 69 13.55 11.22 -1.73
N LYS A 70 12.84 12.02 -2.52
CA LYS A 70 13.23 12.36 -3.88
C LYS A 70 14.60 13.03 -3.85
N HIS A 71 15.51 12.59 -4.72
CA HIS A 71 16.80 13.24 -4.87
C HIS A 71 16.61 14.62 -5.51
N ILE A 72 17.11 15.66 -4.86
CA ILE A 72 17.11 17.04 -5.37
C ILE A 72 18.57 17.45 -5.49
N TYR A 73 19.01 17.72 -6.71
CA TYR A 73 20.36 18.26 -6.92
C TYR A 73 20.37 19.74 -6.56
N ILE A 74 21.17 20.11 -5.57
CA ILE A 74 21.39 21.50 -5.17
C ILE A 74 22.77 21.90 -5.70
N LYS A 75 22.80 22.79 -6.70
CA LYS A 75 24.05 23.35 -7.21
C LYS A 75 24.63 24.26 -6.13
N LYS A 76 25.78 23.87 -5.55
CA LYS A 76 26.54 24.76 -4.67
C LYS A 76 27.09 25.92 -5.50
N LYS A 77 26.90 27.15 -5.00
CA LYS A 77 27.54 28.35 -5.55
C LYS A 77 29.05 28.27 -5.33
#